data_AF-A0A945E292-F1
#
_entry.id   AF-A0A945E292-F1
#
_cell.length_a   1.000
_cell.length_b   1.000
_cell.length_c   1.000
_cell.angle_alpha   90.00
_cell.angle_beta   90.00
_cell.angle_gamma   90.00
#
_symmetry.space_group_name_H-M   'P 1'
#
loop_
_entity.id
_entity.type
_entity.pdbx_description
1 polymer ?
#
loop_
_entity_poly.entity_id
_entity_poly.type
_entity_poly.pdbx_seq_one_letter_code
_entity_poly.pdbx_strand_id
1 'polypeptide(L)' 'MLDKEYHFFQNNLKKFVKEFPNKFLVIKGEKVIGVYENEVTAYEETLKNNDIGTFLIQKSIPEEESVQTFQSRVIFR' A
#
# COMPACT_ATOMS: atom_id res chain seq x y z
N MET A 1 1.88 -11.25 8.74
CA MET A 1 1.10 -11.91 7.67
C MET A 1 0.10 -10.88 7.17
N LEU A 2 0.45 -10.19 6.08
CA LEU A 2 -0.41 -9.20 5.41
C LEU A 2 -1.08 -9.81 4.16
N ASP A 3 -1.10 -11.14 4.07
CA ASP A 3 -1.57 -11.88 2.90
C ASP A 3 -3.01 -11.53 2.54
N LYS A 4 -3.88 -11.35 3.55
CA LYS A 4 -5.28 -10.95 3.32
C LYS A 4 -5.39 -9.54 2.74
N GLU A 5 -4.60 -8.60 3.24
CA GLU A 5 -4.55 -7.20 2.79
C GLU A 5 -4.06 -7.11 1.37
N TYR A 6 -3.01 -7.88 1.08
CA TYR A 6 -2.44 -8.00 -0.25
C TYR A 6 -3.43 -8.64 -1.23
N HIS A 7 -4.09 -9.74 -0.86
CA HIS A 7 -5.12 -10.36 -1.69
C HIS A 7 -6.31 -9.42 -1.93
N PHE A 8 -6.78 -8.72 -0.89
CA PHE A 8 -7.85 -7.74 -1.03
C PHE A 8 -7.45 -6.59 -1.96
N PHE A 9 -6.23 -6.07 -1.80
CA PHE A 9 -5.68 -5.04 -2.67
C PHE A 9 -5.59 -5.53 -4.12
N GLN A 10 -5.01 -6.71 -4.36
CA GLN A 10 -4.86 -7.28 -5.69
C GLN A 10 -6.20 -7.50 -6.40
N ASN A 11 -7.19 -8.05 -5.68
CA ASN A 11 -8.52 -8.27 -6.25
C ASN A 11 -9.23 -6.96 -6.62
N ASN A 12 -8.96 -5.89 -5.87
CA ASN A 12 -9.56 -4.57 -6.08
C ASN A 12 -8.63 -3.59 -6.83
N LEU A 13 -7.40 -3.99 -7.18
CA LEU A 13 -6.37 -3.13 -7.76
C LEU A 13 -6.88 -2.47 -9.04
N LYS A 14 -7.47 -3.26 -9.94
CA LYS A 14 -8.05 -2.76 -11.20
C LYS A 14 -9.12 -1.71 -10.97
N LYS A 15 -9.90 -1.85 -9.88
CA LYS A 15 -10.92 -0.87 -9.49
C LYS A 15 -10.27 0.38 -8.92
N PHE A 16 -9.29 0.23 -8.03
CA PHE A 16 -8.57 1.35 -7.44
C PHE A 16 -7.76 2.16 -8.44
N VAL A 17 -7.11 1.52 -9.42
CA VAL A 17 -6.39 2.24 -10.49
C VAL A 17 -7.37 3.05 -11.35
N LYS A 18 -8.60 2.53 -11.55
CA LYS A 18 -9.64 3.23 -12.34
C LYS A 18 -10.32 4.37 -11.57
N GLU A 19 -10.57 4.17 -10.29
CA GLU A 19 -11.30 5.10 -9.41
C GLU A 19 -10.37 6.13 -8.76
N PHE A 20 -9.12 5.72 -8.48
CA PHE A 20 -8.07 6.47 -7.79
C PHE A 20 -6.72 6.27 -8.49
N PRO A 21 -6.55 6.76 -9.73
CA PRO A 21 -5.28 6.65 -10.43
C PRO A 21 -4.18 7.40 -9.68
N ASN A 22 -2.99 6.78 -9.56
CA ASN A 22 -1.80 7.40 -8.96
C ASN A 22 -1.91 7.74 -7.46
N LYS A 23 -2.88 7.15 -6.74
CA LYS A 23 -3.08 7.38 -5.30
C LYS A 23 -2.46 6.27 -4.44
N PHE A 24 -2.23 6.57 -3.18
CA PHE A 24 -1.78 5.65 -2.15
C PHE A 24 -2.99 5.17 -1.35
N LEU A 25 -3.24 3.86 -1.39
CA LEU A 25 -4.27 3.22 -0.58
C LEU A 25 -3.63 2.62 0.66
N VAL A 26 -4.27 2.89 1.79
CA VAL A 26 -3.91 2.33 3.09
C VAL A 26 -4.94 1.26 3.41
N ILE A 27 -4.48 0.02 3.47
CA ILE A 27 -5.30 -1.15 3.70
C ILE A 27 -4.90 -1.78 5.02
N LYS A 28 -5.89 -2.13 5.83
CA LYS A 28 -5.69 -2.79 7.11
C LYS A 28 -6.65 -3.96 7.22
N GLY A 29 -6.12 -5.17 7.32
CA GLY A 29 -6.87 -6.43 7.19
C GLY A 29 -7.56 -6.62 5.82
N GLU A 30 -8.83 -6.26 5.70
CA GLU A 30 -9.61 -6.45 4.46
C GLU A 30 -10.40 -5.18 4.11
N LYS A 31 -9.86 -4.02 4.51
CA LYS A 31 -10.54 -2.74 4.35
C LYS A 31 -9.56 -1.63 4.02
N VAL A 32 -9.93 -0.79 3.06
CA VAL A 32 -9.28 0.51 2.83
C VAL A 32 -9.66 1.45 3.96
N ILE A 33 -8.67 1.86 4.75
CA ILE A 33 -8.86 2.83 5.84
C ILE A 33 -8.54 4.26 5.39
N GLY A 34 -7.81 4.44 4.29
CA GLY A 34 -7.50 5.76 3.75
C GLY A 34 -7.01 5.70 2.31
N VAL A 35 -7.26 6.79 1.58
CA VAL A 35 -6.75 7.02 0.22
C VAL A 35 -6.12 8.41 0.19
N TYR A 36 -4.86 8.47 -0.20
CA TYR A 36 -4.06 9.68 -0.16
C TYR A 36 -3.35 9.88 -1.50
N GLU A 37 -2.94 11.10 -1.81
CA GLU A 37 -2.22 11.40 -3.06
C GLU A 37 -0.70 11.31 -2.88
N ASN A 38 -0.22 11.38 -1.64
CA ASN A 38 1.19 11.37 -1.27
C ASN A 38 1.48 10.23 -0.30
N GLU A 39 2.57 9.51 -0.53
CA GLU A 39 3.04 8.43 0.34
C GLU A 39 3.31 8.94 1.76
N VAL A 40 4.01 10.07 1.86
CA VAL A 40 4.40 10.67 3.15
C VAL A 40 3.16 11.01 3.95
N THR A 41 2.17 11.67 3.34
CA THR A 41 0.91 11.99 4.00
C THR A 41 0.13 10.74 4.39
N ALA A 42 0.10 9.72 3.52
CA ALA A 42 -0.54 8.44 3.84
C ALA A 42 0.11 7.81 5.07
N TYR A 43 1.44 7.77 5.11
CA TYR A 43 2.20 7.22 6.21
C TYR A 43 1.95 8.03 7.49
N GLU A 44 2.21 9.34 7.50
CA GLU A 44 2.06 10.18 8.70
C GLU A 44 0.63 10.19 9.26
N GLU A 45 -0.39 10.30 8.43
CA GLU A 45 -1.80 10.29 8.89
C GLU A 45 -2.22 8.92 9.42
N THR A 46 -1.75 7.86 8.76
CA THR A 46 -2.02 6.49 9.22
C THR A 46 -1.31 6.22 10.53
N LEU A 47 -0.06 6.66 10.69
CA LEU A 47 0.70 6.55 11.93
C LEU A 47 0.06 7.25 13.12
N LYS A 48 -0.59 8.40 12.89
CA LYS A 48 -1.31 9.12 13.95
C LYS A 48 -2.52 8.34 14.46
N ASN A 49 -3.17 7.57 13.59
CA ASN A 49 -4.40 6.83 13.91
C ASN A 49 -4.19 5.33 14.14
N ASN A 50 -3.04 4.76 13.73
CA ASN A 50 -2.78 3.32 13.71
C ASN A 50 -1.29 3.02 13.96
N ASP A 51 -1.02 1.88 14.59
CA ASP A 51 0.33 1.38 14.83
C ASP A 51 1.08 0.94 13.56
N ILE A 52 2.37 1.25 13.52
CA ILE A 52 3.33 0.86 12.47
C ILE A 52 3.33 -0.67 12.34
N GLY A 53 3.20 -1.18 11.12
CA GLY A 53 3.22 -2.62 10.85
C GLY A 53 1.86 -3.32 10.97
N THR A 54 0.78 -2.57 11.19
CA THR A 54 -0.61 -3.10 11.19
C THR A 54 -1.40 -2.77 9.91
N PHE A 55 -0.77 -2.16 8.92
CA PHE A 55 -1.41 -1.73 7.67
C PHE A 55 -0.44 -1.86 6.48
N LEU A 56 -1.00 -2.05 5.29
CA LEU A 56 -0.34 -2.07 4.00
C LEU A 56 -0.61 -0.75 3.27
N ILE A 57 0.44 0.01 2.95
CA ILE A 57 0.34 1.16 2.04
C ILE A 57 0.78 0.69 0.66
N GLN A 58 -0.11 0.83 -0.32
CA GLN A 58 0.19 0.45 -1.69
C GLN A 58 -0.35 1.48 -2.68
N LYS A 59 0.50 1.88 -3.62
CA LYS A 59 0.13 2.83 -4.68
C LYS A 59 -0.69 2.11 -5.76
N SER A 60 -1.85 2.66 -6.13
CA SER A 60 -2.66 2.23 -7.27
C SER A 60 -2.10 2.78 -8.58
N ILE A 61 -0.89 2.33 -8.92
CA ILE A 61 -0.31 2.56 -10.24
C ILE A 61 -0.52 1.33 -11.13
N PRO A 62 -0.73 1.51 -12.43
CA PRO A 62 -0.69 0.40 -13.38
C PRO A 62 0.68 -0.30 -13.28
N GLU A 63 0.64 -1.62 -13.41
CA GLU A 63 1.72 -2.57 -13.09
C GLU A 63 3.06 -2.30 -13.80
N GLU A 64 3.09 -1.43 -14.81
CA GLU A 64 4.29 -1.01 -15.55
C GLU A 64 5.31 -0.22 -14.71
N GLU A 65 4.93 0.40 -13.59
CA GLU A 65 5.86 1.17 -12.73
C GLU A 65 6.05 0.58 -11.31
N SER A 66 5.38 -0.53 -10.97
CA SER A 66 5.34 -1.09 -9.60
C SER A 66 6.49 -2.03 -9.26
N VAL A 67 7.69 -1.84 -9.82
CA VAL A 67 8.86 -2.66 -9.47
C VAL A 67 9.83 -1.82 -8.65
N GLN A 68 9.41 -1.39 -7.47
CA GLN A 68 10.36 -1.15 -6.37
C GLN A 68 10.51 -2.43 -5.57
N THR A 69 11.17 -3.41 -6.19
CA THR A 69 11.71 -4.55 -5.47
C THR A 69 12.82 -4.04 -4.54
N PHE A 70 12.47 -3.74 -3.30
CA PHE A 70 13.45 -3.70 -2.22
C PHE A 70 13.94 -5.13 -1.94
N GLN A 71 14.75 -5.67 -2.84
CA GLN A 71 15.62 -6.80 -2.52
C GLN A 71 16.80 -6.27 -1.71
N SER A 72 16.55 -5.93 -0.44
CA SER A 72 17.66 -5.85 0.51
C SER A 72 18.19 -7.27 0.70
N ARG A 73 19.12 -7.69 -0.16
CA ARG A 73 20.04 -8.77 0.19
C ARG A 73 21.00 -8.20 1.22
N VAL A 74 20.56 -8.19 2.47
CA VAL A 74 21.46 -7.96 3.60
C VAL A 74 22.42 -9.15 3.62
N ILE A 75 23.60 -8.96 3.03
CA ILE A 75 24.77 -9.78 3.30
C ILE A 75 25.54 -9.00 4.36
N PHE A 76 25.41 -9.40 5.62
CA PHE A 76 26.37 -8.97 6.64
C PHE A 76 27.74 -9.54 6.25
N ARG A 77 28.75 -8.68 6.07
CA ARG A 77 30.16 -9.06 6.05
C ARG A 77 30.96 -8.13 6.92
#